data_AF-A0A183J4F1-F1
#
_entry.id   AF-A0A183J4F1-F1
#
_cell.length_a   1.000
_cell.length_b   1.000
_cell.length_c   1.000
_cell.angle_alpha   90.00
_cell.angle_beta   90.00
_cell.angle_gamma   90.00
#
_symmetry.space_group_name_H-M   'P 1'
#
loop_
_entity.id
_entity.type
_entity.pdbx_description
1 polymer ?
#
loop_
_entity_poly.entity_id
_entity_poly.type
_entity_poly.pdbx_seq_one_letter_code
_entity_poly.pdbx_strand_id
1 'polypeptide(L)'
;MAAEAKAQHPTSGQHEINWIFSVERLADAPSIREGLSAEQELFYRQQSANHIQEMGSKLTLSQLCMNTALVFMHRFYAFHSFHRFPRSDIAAAALFLAAKVEECPRKLEYVVKVSHALQHRDNPGLDVKSDKYAEEAQKIVTYENILLQTLSFDLHVEHPHAHVVRCCQMIKGKLWRSDVVLPVCRFP
;
A
#
# COMPACT_ATOMS: atom_id res chain seq x y z
N MET A 1 52.21 8.69 -28.59
CA MET A 1 51.72 8.69 -27.20
C MET A 1 50.38 9.40 -27.14
N ALA A 2 49.30 8.72 -27.53
CA ALA A 2 47.95 9.23 -27.38
C ALA A 2 47.37 8.63 -26.09
N ALA A 3 47.15 9.47 -25.08
CA ALA A 3 46.43 9.11 -23.87
C ALA A 3 44.96 9.46 -24.09
N GLU A 4 44.11 8.44 -24.19
CA GLU A 4 42.66 8.59 -24.27
C GLU A 4 42.10 9.02 -22.91
N ALA A 5 41.51 10.21 -22.87
CA ALA A 5 40.73 10.70 -21.75
C ALA A 5 39.39 9.95 -21.68
N LYS A 6 39.18 9.15 -20.63
CA LYS A 6 37.87 8.56 -20.34
C LYS A 6 36.91 9.65 -19.88
N ALA A 7 35.89 9.91 -20.69
CA ALA A 7 34.76 10.75 -20.35
C ALA A 7 34.01 10.16 -19.13
N GLN A 8 34.07 10.87 -18.00
CA GLN A 8 33.17 10.64 -16.88
C GLN A 8 31.77 11.11 -17.29
N HIS A 9 30.86 10.16 -17.48
CA HIS A 9 29.43 10.44 -17.46
C HIS A 9 29.04 10.84 -16.03
N PRO A 10 28.30 11.95 -15.83
CA PRO A 10 27.70 12.23 -14.54
C PRO A 10 26.58 11.22 -14.30
N THR A 11 26.78 10.29 -13.36
CA THR A 11 25.71 9.45 -12.84
C THR A 11 24.71 10.36 -12.13
N SER A 12 23.60 10.64 -12.80
CA SER A 12 22.41 11.26 -12.23
C SER A 12 22.04 10.52 -10.94
N GLY A 13 22.27 11.16 -9.80
CA GLY A 13 21.87 10.65 -8.49
C GLY A 13 20.36 10.56 -8.44
N GLN A 14 19.83 9.36 -8.69
CA GLN A 14 18.48 9.03 -8.27
C GLN A 14 18.50 9.05 -6.74
N HIS A 15 17.94 10.11 -6.16
CA HIS A 15 17.63 10.12 -4.74
C HIS A 15 16.53 9.08 -4.51
N GLU A 16 16.90 7.81 -4.35
CA GLU A 16 15.98 6.79 -3.86
C GLU A 16 15.50 7.23 -2.47
N ILE A 17 14.19 7.42 -2.33
CA ILE A 17 13.59 7.81 -1.06
C ILE A 17 13.77 6.63 -0.11
N ASN A 18 14.53 6.85 0.96
CA ASN A 18 14.60 5.85 2.02
C ASN A 18 13.28 5.84 2.81
N TRP A 19 12.50 4.77 2.60
CA TRP A 19 11.21 4.53 3.28
C TRP A 19 11.37 3.99 4.71
N ILE A 20 12.61 3.84 5.20
CA ILE A 20 12.90 3.47 6.58
C ILE A 20 13.12 4.76 7.37
N PHE A 21 12.19 5.04 8.29
CA PHE A 21 12.21 6.24 9.12
C PHE A 21 12.75 5.90 10.52
N SER A 22 13.48 6.85 11.12
CA SER A 22 13.87 6.76 12.53
C SER A 22 12.63 6.92 13.43
N VAL A 23 12.71 6.37 14.65
CA VAL A 23 11.63 6.50 15.64
C VAL A 23 11.31 7.97 15.93
N GLU A 24 12.34 8.82 15.99
CA GLU A 24 12.20 10.27 16.17
C GLU A 24 11.42 10.94 15.04
N ARG A 25 11.67 10.55 13.78
CA ARG A 25 10.94 11.08 12.62
C ARG A 25 9.49 10.62 12.59
N LEU A 26 9.21 9.40 13.05
CA LEU A 26 7.83 8.91 13.19
C LEU A 26 7.10 9.62 14.35
N ALA A 27 7.80 9.99 15.41
CA ALA A 27 7.23 10.79 16.50
C ALA A 27 6.90 12.23 16.08
N ASP A 28 7.58 12.77 15.07
CA ASP A 28 7.29 14.07 14.45
C ASP A 28 6.42 13.94 13.17
N ALA A 29 5.60 12.88 13.07
CA ALA A 29 4.73 12.71 11.93
C ALA A 29 3.78 13.93 11.76
N PRO A 30 3.42 14.31 10.51
CA PRO A 30 2.55 15.46 10.25
C PRO A 30 1.22 15.42 11.01
N SER A 31 0.67 14.22 11.22
CA SER A 31 -0.53 13.99 12.04
C SER A 31 -0.33 14.41 13.50
N ILE A 32 0.80 14.05 14.10
CA ILE A 32 1.13 14.38 15.50
C ILE A 32 1.38 15.87 15.65
N ARG A 33 2.08 16.49 14.69
CA ARG A 33 2.30 17.94 14.64
C ARG A 33 1.02 18.76 14.57
N GLU A 34 -0.02 18.21 13.95
CA GLU A 34 -1.35 18.82 13.88
C GLU A 34 -2.23 18.53 15.12
N GLY A 35 -1.71 17.79 16.10
CA GLY A 35 -2.35 17.59 17.41
C GLY A 35 -2.89 16.19 17.68
N LEU A 36 -2.63 15.19 16.82
CA LEU A 36 -2.98 13.80 17.13
C LEU A 36 -2.01 13.20 18.15
N SER A 37 -2.54 12.42 19.10
CA SER A 37 -1.66 11.59 19.93
C SER A 37 -1.08 10.43 19.10
N ALA A 38 0.11 9.95 19.46
CA ALA A 38 0.72 8.80 18.81
C ALA A 38 -0.18 7.54 18.83
N GLU A 39 -0.95 7.36 19.92
CA GLU A 39 -1.92 6.27 20.03
C GLU A 39 -3.09 6.42 19.05
N GLN A 40 -3.61 7.64 18.88
CA GLN A 40 -4.68 7.92 17.92
C GLN A 40 -4.21 7.73 16.48
N GLU A 41 -3.00 8.18 16.16
CA GLU A 41 -2.41 7.95 14.83
C GLU A 41 -2.26 6.45 14.55
N LEU A 42 -1.72 5.69 15.51
CA LEU A 42 -1.60 4.24 15.39
C LEU A 42 -2.96 3.58 15.19
N PHE A 43 -3.97 3.99 15.97
CA PHE A 43 -5.33 3.50 15.83
C PHE A 43 -5.92 3.81 14.44
N TYR A 44 -5.67 4.99 13.89
CA TYR A 44 -6.10 5.35 12.54
C TYR A 44 -5.39 4.54 11.45
N ARG A 45 -4.10 4.27 11.61
CA ARG A 45 -3.36 3.36 10.71
C ARG A 45 -3.94 1.96 10.73
N GLN A 46 -4.25 1.42 11.91
CA GLN A 46 -4.89 0.10 12.05
C GLN A 46 -6.28 0.06 11.43
N GLN A 47 -7.12 1.08 11.66
CA GLN A 47 -8.44 1.15 11.02
C GLN A 47 -8.34 1.27 9.49
N SER A 48 -7.37 2.03 8.98
CA SER A 48 -7.11 2.15 7.54
C SER A 48 -6.69 0.80 6.95
N ALA A 49 -5.81 0.06 7.65
CA ALA A 49 -5.39 -1.26 7.26
C ALA A 49 -6.55 -2.27 7.22
N ASN A 50 -7.41 -2.27 8.24
CA ASN A 50 -8.61 -3.11 8.28
C ASN A 50 -9.55 -2.78 7.12
N HIS A 51 -9.73 -1.49 6.80
CA HIS A 51 -10.56 -1.06 5.69
C HIS A 51 -10.00 -1.51 4.33
N ILE A 52 -8.67 -1.43 4.14
CA ILE A 52 -7.99 -1.96 2.95
C ILE A 52 -8.22 -3.47 2.82
N GLN A 53 -8.10 -4.23 3.90
CA GLN A 53 -8.32 -5.68 3.89
C GLN A 53 -9.79 -6.04 3.57
N GLU A 54 -10.75 -5.32 4.16
CA GLU A 54 -12.18 -5.56 3.92
C GLU A 54 -12.55 -5.23 2.46
N MET A 55 -12.06 -4.10 1.94
CA MET A 55 -12.29 -3.67 0.56
C MET A 55 -11.61 -4.60 -0.44
N GLY A 56 -10.35 -4.94 -0.22
CA GLY A 56 -9.58 -5.84 -1.08
C GLY A 56 -10.20 -7.24 -1.14
N SER A 57 -10.71 -7.74 -0.01
CA SER A 57 -11.45 -9.01 0.06
C SER A 57 -12.74 -8.97 -0.78
N LYS A 58 -13.53 -7.88 -0.68
CA LYS A 58 -14.75 -7.68 -1.48
C LYS A 58 -14.46 -7.53 -2.98
N LEU A 59 -13.30 -6.96 -3.34
CA LEU A 59 -12.82 -6.82 -4.72
C LEU A 59 -12.07 -8.06 -5.24
N THR A 60 -11.99 -9.12 -4.44
CA THR A 60 -11.27 -10.37 -4.73
C THR A 60 -9.83 -10.13 -5.20
N LEU A 61 -9.13 -9.20 -4.54
CA LEU A 61 -7.73 -8.90 -4.80
C LEU A 61 -6.82 -9.91 -4.09
N SER A 62 -5.61 -10.11 -4.65
CA SER A 62 -4.61 -10.98 -4.04
C SER A 62 -4.08 -10.38 -2.73
N GLN A 63 -3.62 -11.22 -1.81
CA GLN A 63 -2.97 -10.74 -0.57
C GLN A 63 -1.74 -9.88 -0.88
N LEU A 64 -1.02 -10.19 -1.97
CA LEU A 64 0.09 -9.39 -2.45
C LEU A 64 -0.35 -7.95 -2.77
N CYS A 65 -1.42 -7.79 -3.55
CA CYS A 65 -2.00 -6.49 -3.88
C CYS A 65 -2.45 -5.71 -2.65
N MET A 66 -3.11 -6.38 -1.71
CA MET A 66 -3.54 -5.72 -0.47
C MET A 66 -2.33 -5.27 0.36
N ASN A 67 -1.27 -6.09 0.45
CA ASN A 67 -0.04 -5.71 1.13
C ASN A 67 0.63 -4.50 0.48
N THR A 68 0.66 -4.43 -0.86
CA THR A 68 1.21 -3.27 -1.59
C THR A 68 0.43 -2.01 -1.27
N ALA A 69 -0.91 -2.09 -1.24
CA ALA A 69 -1.77 -0.97 -0.84
C ALA A 69 -1.54 -0.53 0.62
N LEU A 70 -1.32 -1.47 1.54
CA LEU A 70 -0.97 -1.17 2.94
C LEU A 70 0.33 -0.36 3.01
N VAL A 71 1.36 -0.77 2.28
CA VAL A 71 2.63 -0.04 2.23
C VAL A 71 2.43 1.37 1.66
N PHE A 72 1.67 1.52 0.57
CA PHE A 72 1.36 2.84 0.01
C PHE A 72 0.64 3.74 1.02
N MET A 73 -0.35 3.22 1.74
CA MET A 73 -1.05 3.96 2.80
C MET A 73 -0.10 4.37 3.92
N HIS A 74 0.74 3.46 4.41
CA HIS A 74 1.70 3.76 5.47
C HIS A 74 2.70 4.83 5.06
N ARG A 75 3.26 4.72 3.85
CA ARG A 75 4.17 5.69 3.24
C ARG A 75 3.50 7.05 3.06
N PHE A 76 2.25 7.09 2.59
CA PHE A 76 1.49 8.32 2.40
C PHE A 76 1.33 9.11 3.70
N TYR A 77 0.86 8.45 4.76
CA TYR A 77 0.66 9.10 6.07
C TYR A 77 1.96 9.37 6.84
N ALA A 78 3.13 9.03 6.29
CA ALA A 78 4.41 9.54 6.82
C ALA A 78 4.66 11.00 6.38
N PHE A 79 4.03 11.44 5.28
CA PHE A 79 4.17 12.80 4.73
C PHE A 79 2.90 13.64 4.85
N HIS A 80 1.74 13.01 5.06
CA HIS A 80 0.45 13.67 5.17
C HIS A 80 -0.26 13.36 6.49
N SER A 81 -1.16 14.27 6.88
CA SER A 81 -1.95 14.17 8.10
C SER A 81 -3.29 13.47 7.86
N PHE A 82 -3.73 12.68 8.84
CA PHE A 82 -5.08 12.08 8.86
C PHE A 82 -6.21 13.12 8.95
N HIS A 83 -5.94 14.34 9.41
CA HIS A 83 -6.94 15.41 9.44
C HIS A 83 -7.29 15.94 8.05
N ARG A 84 -6.30 15.99 7.15
CA ARG A 84 -6.47 16.55 5.80
C ARG A 84 -6.96 15.52 4.80
N PHE A 85 -6.54 14.26 4.99
CA PHE A 85 -6.82 13.19 4.05
C PHE A 85 -7.61 12.08 4.73
N PRO A 86 -8.91 11.93 4.40
CA PRO A 86 -9.75 10.91 4.98
C PRO A 86 -9.24 9.52 4.61
N ARG A 87 -9.12 8.69 5.65
CA ARG A 87 -8.58 7.32 5.55
C ARG A 87 -9.32 6.39 4.60
N SER A 88 -10.63 6.55 4.43
CA SER A 88 -11.44 5.72 3.52
C SER A 88 -11.04 5.95 2.06
N ASP A 89 -10.82 7.21 1.70
CA ASP A 89 -10.64 7.61 0.32
C ASP A 89 -9.20 7.32 -0.10
N ILE A 90 -8.23 7.55 0.79
CA ILE A 90 -6.84 7.12 0.60
C ILE A 90 -6.73 5.60 0.52
N ALA A 91 -7.47 4.85 1.34
CA ALA A 91 -7.49 3.39 1.26
C ALA A 91 -8.01 2.89 -0.10
N ALA A 92 -9.10 3.48 -0.60
CA ALA A 92 -9.64 3.14 -1.92
C ALA A 92 -8.66 3.49 -3.05
N ALA A 93 -8.04 4.67 -3.01
CA ALA A 93 -7.04 5.10 -3.98
C ALA A 93 -5.77 4.24 -3.93
N ALA A 94 -5.29 3.88 -2.74
CA ALA A 94 -4.12 3.02 -2.56
C ALA A 94 -4.36 1.60 -3.11
N LEU A 95 -5.55 1.03 -2.88
CA LEU A 95 -5.94 -0.26 -3.47
C LEU A 95 -6.05 -0.18 -4.99
N PHE A 96 -6.67 0.88 -5.52
CA PHE A 96 -6.80 1.08 -6.96
C PHE A 96 -5.44 1.19 -7.66
N LEU A 97 -4.51 1.95 -7.06
CA LEU A 97 -3.14 2.08 -7.55
C LEU A 97 -2.38 0.75 -7.45
N ALA A 98 -2.42 0.08 -6.28
CA ALA A 98 -1.75 -1.20 -6.07
C ALA A 98 -2.24 -2.28 -7.04
N ALA A 99 -3.55 -2.32 -7.32
CA ALA A 99 -4.12 -3.27 -8.28
C ALA A 99 -3.57 -3.08 -9.70
N LYS A 100 -3.25 -1.83 -10.08
CA LYS A 100 -2.58 -1.54 -11.35
C LYS A 100 -1.11 -1.95 -11.35
N VAL A 101 -0.39 -1.72 -10.25
CA VAL A 101 1.03 -2.06 -10.10
C VAL A 101 1.25 -3.58 -10.07
N GLU A 102 0.35 -4.32 -9.42
CA GLU A 102 0.45 -5.77 -9.23
C GLU A 102 -0.24 -6.57 -10.34
N GLU A 103 -0.48 -5.95 -11.50
CA GLU A 103 -1.08 -6.58 -12.69
C GLU A 103 -2.43 -7.27 -12.43
N CYS A 104 -3.22 -6.75 -11.48
CA CYS A 104 -4.56 -7.22 -11.16
C CYS A 104 -5.61 -6.09 -11.22
N PRO A 105 -5.66 -5.30 -12.32
CA PRO A 105 -6.49 -4.11 -12.38
C PRO A 105 -7.98 -4.42 -12.21
N ARG A 106 -8.68 -3.54 -11.49
CA ARG A 106 -10.13 -3.56 -11.32
C ARG A 106 -10.72 -2.31 -11.94
N LYS A 107 -11.91 -2.41 -12.54
CA LYS A 107 -12.60 -1.22 -13.08
C LYS A 107 -12.91 -0.26 -11.92
N LEU A 108 -12.70 1.03 -12.15
CA LEU A 108 -12.99 2.08 -11.17
C LEU A 108 -14.41 1.98 -10.61
N GLU A 109 -15.38 1.65 -11.46
CA GLU A 109 -16.79 1.45 -11.07
C GLU A 109 -16.94 0.46 -9.91
N TYR A 110 -16.23 -0.66 -9.93
CA TYR A 110 -16.29 -1.66 -8.85
C TYR A 110 -15.66 -1.13 -7.57
N VAL A 111 -14.53 -0.42 -7.68
CA VAL A 111 -13.85 0.16 -6.52
C VAL A 111 -14.73 1.20 -5.85
N VAL A 112 -15.36 2.10 -6.62
CA VAL A 112 -16.30 3.11 -6.12
C VAL A 112 -17.50 2.45 -5.44
N LYS A 113 -18.13 1.45 -6.07
CA LYS A 113 -19.27 0.72 -5.49
C LYS A 113 -18.92 0.06 -4.16
N VAL A 114 -17.78 -0.63 -4.09
CA VAL A 114 -17.36 -1.30 -2.84
C VAL A 114 -16.98 -0.28 -1.76
N SER A 115 -16.26 0.78 -2.12
CA SER A 115 -15.89 1.85 -1.19
C SER A 115 -17.14 2.52 -0.60
N HIS A 116 -18.09 2.89 -1.45
CA HIS A 116 -19.35 3.49 -1.01
C HIS A 116 -20.16 2.54 -0.11
N ALA A 117 -20.30 1.27 -0.49
CA ALA A 117 -21.03 0.28 0.29
C ALA A 117 -20.41 0.01 1.68
N LEU A 118 -19.09 0.17 1.81
CA LEU A 118 -18.40 0.04 3.10
C LEU A 118 -18.59 1.27 3.99
N GLN A 119 -18.65 2.47 3.39
CA GLN A 119 -18.90 3.72 4.11
C GLN A 119 -20.38 3.88 4.51
N HIS A 120 -21.30 3.42 3.66
CA HIS A 120 -22.74 3.59 3.82
C HIS A 120 -23.43 2.22 3.96
N ARG A 121 -23.16 1.52 5.07
CA ARG A 121 -23.73 0.18 5.33
C ARG A 121 -25.26 0.16 5.31
N ASP A 122 -25.90 1.27 5.68
CA ASP A 122 -27.36 1.40 5.70
C ASP A 122 -27.98 1.65 4.31
N ASN A 123 -27.19 2.14 3.35
CA ASN A 123 -27.63 2.34 1.97
C ASN A 123 -26.49 2.03 0.98
N PRO A 124 -26.24 0.73 0.68
CA PRO A 124 -25.13 0.31 -0.17
C PRO A 124 -25.39 0.55 -1.68
N GLY A 125 -26.61 0.97 -2.04
CA GLY A 125 -27.02 1.19 -3.42
C GLY A 125 -26.48 2.51 -3.97
N LEU A 126 -25.55 2.42 -4.92
CA LEU A 126 -25.04 3.56 -5.67
C LEU A 126 -25.43 3.43 -7.15
N ASP A 127 -26.21 4.39 -7.65
CA ASP A 127 -26.54 4.48 -9.08
C ASP A 127 -25.36 5.09 -9.84
N VAL A 128 -24.93 4.40 -10.89
CA VAL A 128 -23.80 4.80 -11.76
C VAL A 128 -24.10 6.09 -12.52
N LYS A 129 -25.39 6.42 -12.70
CA LYS A 129 -25.82 7.67 -13.35
C LYS A 129 -25.99 8.84 -12.38
N SER A 130 -25.81 8.62 -11.09
CA SER A 130 -25.95 9.67 -10.08
C SER A 130 -24.72 10.57 -10.03
N ASP A 131 -24.92 11.87 -9.79
CA ASP A 131 -23.84 12.83 -9.53
C ASP A 131 -22.92 12.37 -8.38
N LYS A 132 -23.47 11.65 -7.38
CA LYS A 132 -22.68 11.10 -6.28
C LYS A 132 -21.64 10.08 -6.73
N TYR A 133 -21.96 9.24 -7.72
CA TYR A 133 -20.98 8.30 -8.27
C TYR A 133 -19.85 9.05 -8.97
N ALA A 134 -20.19 10.08 -9.75
CA ALA A 134 -19.20 10.88 -10.45
C ALA A 134 -18.25 11.60 -9.46
N GLU A 135 -18.79 12.15 -8.37
CA GLU A 135 -17.98 12.76 -7.31
C GLU A 135 -17.03 11.77 -6.63
N GLU A 136 -17.53 10.60 -6.21
CA GLU A 136 -16.69 9.57 -5.57
C GLU A 136 -15.62 9.01 -6.51
N ALA A 137 -15.98 8.76 -7.78
CA ALA A 137 -15.02 8.35 -8.79
C ALA A 137 -13.91 9.40 -8.99
N GLN A 138 -14.29 10.68 -9.07
CA GLN A 138 -13.34 11.78 -9.23
C GLN A 138 -12.43 11.92 -8.01
N LYS A 139 -12.94 11.71 -6.79
CA LYS A 139 -12.13 11.70 -5.56
C LYS A 139 -11.05 10.62 -5.61
N ILE A 140 -11.41 9.38 -5.96
CA ILE A 140 -10.44 8.27 -6.04
C ILE A 140 -9.34 8.60 -7.05
N VAL A 141 -9.68 9.10 -8.23
CA VAL A 141 -8.71 9.49 -9.26
C VAL A 141 -7.82 10.64 -8.79
N THR A 142 -8.38 11.62 -8.07
CA THR A 142 -7.63 12.75 -7.53
C THR A 142 -6.64 12.28 -6.47
N TYR A 143 -7.09 11.46 -5.51
CA TYR A 143 -6.22 10.93 -4.46
C TYR A 143 -5.17 9.96 -5.00
N GLU A 144 -5.48 9.21 -6.05
CA GLU A 144 -4.47 8.40 -6.75
C GLU A 144 -3.32 9.26 -7.27
N ASN A 145 -3.62 10.39 -7.92
CA ASN A 145 -2.58 11.28 -8.43
C ASN A 145 -1.74 11.88 -7.31
N ILE A 146 -2.37 12.28 -6.20
CA ILE A 146 -1.65 12.79 -5.02
C ILE A 146 -0.78 11.68 -4.39
N LEU A 147 -1.27 10.45 -4.34
CA LEU A 147 -0.54 9.30 -3.84
C LEU A 147 0.69 9.01 -4.70
N LEU A 148 0.54 8.99 -6.03
CA LEU A 148 1.64 8.82 -6.99
C LEU A 148 2.74 9.88 -6.79
N GLN A 149 2.35 11.14 -6.67
CA GLN A 149 3.28 12.25 -6.42
C GLN A 149 3.97 12.11 -5.07
N THR A 150 3.24 11.71 -4.02
CA THR A 150 3.80 11.52 -2.67
C THR A 150 4.80 10.37 -2.64
N LEU A 151 4.51 9.28 -3.35
CA LEU A 151 5.42 8.15 -3.50
C LEU A 151 6.60 8.46 -4.43
N SER A 152 6.62 9.64 -5.06
CA SER A 152 7.61 10.01 -6.09
C SER A 152 7.74 8.96 -7.19
N PHE A 153 6.62 8.32 -7.53
CA PHE A 153 6.54 7.20 -8.48
C PHE A 153 7.39 5.97 -8.12
N ASP A 154 7.89 5.87 -6.89
CA ASP A 154 8.51 4.65 -6.36
C ASP A 154 7.42 3.67 -5.90
N LEU A 155 6.91 2.92 -6.89
CA LEU A 155 5.84 1.94 -6.71
C LEU A 155 6.37 0.52 -6.47
N HIS A 156 7.70 0.34 -6.46
CA HIS A 156 8.28 -0.96 -6.20
C HIS A 156 8.24 -1.25 -4.69
N VAL A 157 7.41 -2.23 -4.31
CA VAL A 157 7.27 -2.67 -2.92
C VAL A 157 7.83 -4.08 -2.79
N GLU A 158 8.95 -4.20 -2.09
CA GLU A 158 9.48 -5.51 -1.73
C GLU A 158 8.76 -6.05 -0.47
N HIS A 159 8.06 -7.17 -0.64
CA HIS A 159 7.30 -7.77 0.46
C HIS A 159 8.15 -8.76 1.28
N PRO A 160 8.10 -8.72 2.62
CA PRO A 160 8.87 -9.64 3.47
C PRO A 160 8.43 -11.10 3.30
N HIS A 161 7.23 -11.36 2.80
CA HIS A 161 6.71 -12.71 2.56
C HIS A 161 7.63 -13.51 1.61
N ALA A 162 8.21 -12.86 0.59
CA ALA A 162 9.13 -13.53 -0.34
C ALA A 162 10.39 -14.06 0.37
N HIS A 163 10.93 -13.27 1.30
CA HIS A 163 12.08 -13.66 2.12
C HIS A 163 11.74 -14.76 3.11
N VAL A 164 10.59 -14.67 3.77
CA VAL A 164 10.12 -15.70 4.71
C VAL A 164 9.97 -17.05 4.01
N VAL A 165 9.33 -17.09 2.84
CA VAL A 165 9.17 -18.33 2.07
C VAL A 165 10.52 -18.91 1.65
N ARG A 166 11.44 -18.07 1.16
CA ARG A 166 12.80 -18.49 0.78
C ARG A 166 13.56 -19.07 1.98
N CYS A 167 13.50 -18.41 3.14
CA CYS A 167 14.09 -18.90 4.37
C CYS A 167 13.48 -20.24 4.81
N CYS A 168 12.16 -20.37 4.80
CA CYS A 168 11.49 -21.63 5.11
C CYS A 168 11.88 -22.76 4.15
N GLN A 169 12.01 -22.48 2.85
CA GLN A 169 12.47 -23.45 1.85
C GLN A 169 13.93 -23.86 2.07
N MET A 170 14.81 -22.91 2.40
CA MET A 170 16.22 -23.21 2.74
C MET A 170 16.34 -24.06 4.01
N ILE A 171 15.52 -23.79 5.03
CA ILE A 171 15.51 -24.58 6.28
C ILE A 171 14.95 -25.98 5.99
N LYS A 172 13.86 -26.12 5.22
CA LYS A 172 13.34 -27.42 4.79
C LYS A 172 14.33 -28.20 3.92
N GLY A 173 15.10 -27.53 3.06
CA GLY A 173 16.16 -28.13 2.25
C GLY A 173 17.39 -28.58 3.06
N LYS A 174 17.64 -27.98 4.22
CA LYS A 174 18.65 -28.43 5.20
C LYS A 174 18.13 -29.56 6.09
N LEU A 175 16.84 -29.53 6.44
CA LEU A 175 16.19 -30.54 7.29
C LEU A 175 15.90 -31.86 6.54
N TRP A 176 15.87 -31.85 5.20
CA TRP A 176 15.77 -33.08 4.38
C TRP A 176 17.11 -33.81 4.17
N ARG A 177 18.25 -33.26 4.61
CA ARG A 177 19.56 -33.94 4.58
C ARG A 177 19.96 -34.58 5.91
N SER A 178 19.13 -34.47 6.94
CA SER A 178 19.38 -35.11 8.23
C SER A 178 18.04 -35.58 8.78
N ASP A 179 17.84 -36.89 8.69
CA ASP A 179 16.72 -37.68 9.21
C ASP A 179 15.85 -36.99 10.28
N VAL A 180 14.64 -36.54 9.91
CA VAL A 180 13.39 -36.72 10.67
C VAL A 180 12.22 -36.38 9.73
N VAL A 181 11.41 -37.38 9.40
CA VAL A 181 10.08 -37.21 8.79
C VAL A 181 9.18 -36.49 9.79
N LEU A 182 8.84 -35.23 9.54
CA LEU A 182 7.68 -34.60 10.16
C LEU A 182 6.52 -34.58 9.16
N PRO A 183 5.41 -35.29 9.42
CA PRO A 183 4.16 -34.99 8.76
C PRO A 183 3.64 -33.65 9.34
N VAL A 184 2.59 -33.12 8.73
CA VAL A 184 1.82 -31.93 9.14
C VAL A 184 2.24 -30.63 8.43
N CYS A 185 1.54 -30.36 7.32
CA CYS A 185 0.60 -29.24 7.23
C CYS A 185 -0.21 -29.39 5.93
N ARG A 186 -1.31 -30.13 6.04
CA ARG A 186 -2.44 -30.06 5.11
C ARG A 186 -3.26 -28.85 5.58
N PHE A 187 -3.28 -27.78 4.81
CA PHE A 187 -4.15 -26.63 5.07
C PHE A 187 -5.62 -27.06 4.86
N PRO A 188 -6.53 -26.86 5.84
CA PRO A 188 -7.94 -26.66 5.54
C PRO A 188 -8.20 -25.25 5.00
#